data_AF-A0A0N1N8E1-F1
#
_entry.id   AF-A0A0N1N8E1-F1
#
_cell.length_a   1.000
_cell.length_b   1.000
_cell.length_c   1.000
_cell.angle_alpha   90.00
_cell.angle_beta   90.00
_cell.angle_gamma   90.00
#
_symmetry.space_group_name_H-M   'P 1'
#
loop_
_entity.id
_entity.type
_entity.pdbx_description
1 polymer ?
#
loop_
_entity_poly.entity_id
_entity_poly.type
_entity_poly.pdbx_seq_one_letter_code
_entity_poly.pdbx_strand_id
1 'polypeptide(L)'
;MTILRTTSSTTTSPGDEPPHSRLRFWRSPAGQPRWARPALLGVAALAALLYAWNITSSGYALYYSLAARSMSVSWKAFLFTSLDPASTITLDKIGGFLWPQALSARVFGFHAWSLTLPQCVMGVITVLVLYRVVRRWQGPAAGLLAAGLLALTPVLASLFGHAMEDGALVMCLVLAADQYQRAVATARLRSLLLSGLWIGLGFQAKMMAAWIVVPALLVGYLVAAPVRLRRRLGQLAVAGVVLFAVSLSWVALMTFTPKADRPYADGSTNNSAFAMVFGYNGFNRIHPGLVKGAIPVFDGGTGNGSTGGSGEGAGSGGGRRAMRTRGRARAGVAAVRCRTTPTLGTA
;
A
#
# COMPACT_ATOMS: atom_id res chain seq x y z
N MET A 1 -57.03 -58.52 -3.47
CA MET A 1 -56.61 -58.73 -2.08
C MET A 1 -55.14 -58.32 -1.98
N THR A 2 -54.86 -57.40 -1.05
CA THR A 2 -53.65 -56.58 -0.88
C THR A 2 -52.36 -57.39 -0.74
N ILE A 3 -51.32 -57.03 -1.51
CA ILE A 3 -49.93 -57.47 -1.27
C ILE A 3 -49.19 -56.32 -0.59
N LEU A 4 -48.85 -56.53 0.68
CA LEU A 4 -48.11 -55.62 1.56
C LEU A 4 -46.69 -55.41 1.03
N ARG A 5 -46.30 -54.15 0.79
CA ARG A 5 -44.92 -53.75 0.53
C ARG A 5 -44.32 -53.22 1.83
N THR A 6 -43.43 -54.00 2.42
CA THR A 6 -42.66 -53.66 3.63
C THR A 6 -41.77 -52.45 3.34
N THR A 7 -42.00 -51.34 4.04
CA THR A 7 -41.09 -50.19 4.06
C THR A 7 -39.99 -50.45 5.08
N SER A 8 -38.77 -50.70 4.62
CA SER A 8 -37.58 -50.72 5.46
C SER A 8 -37.23 -49.28 5.85
N SER A 9 -37.49 -48.92 7.11
CA SER A 9 -37.03 -47.67 7.71
C SER A 9 -35.53 -47.77 8.01
N THR A 10 -34.70 -47.09 7.22
CA THR A 10 -33.28 -46.91 7.56
C THR A 10 -33.17 -45.90 8.70
N THR A 11 -33.02 -46.41 9.93
CA THR A 11 -32.67 -45.62 11.11
C THR A 11 -31.27 -45.05 10.93
N THR A 12 -31.14 -43.76 10.61
CA THR A 12 -29.87 -43.04 10.73
C THR A 12 -29.52 -42.89 12.21
N SER A 13 -28.53 -43.66 12.66
CA SER A 13 -27.97 -43.54 14.00
C SER A 13 -27.30 -42.15 14.16
N PRO A 14 -27.57 -41.40 15.24
CA PRO A 14 -26.91 -40.14 15.53
C PRO A 14 -25.52 -40.44 16.11
N GLY A 15 -24.51 -40.63 15.27
CA GLY A 15 -23.17 -41.00 15.74
C GLY A 15 -21.98 -40.77 14.80
N ASP A 16 -22.18 -40.46 13.52
CA ASP A 16 -21.07 -40.27 12.56
C ASP A 16 -20.84 -38.80 12.19
N GLU A 17 -20.42 -37.97 13.16
CA GLU A 17 -19.62 -36.79 12.82
C GLU A 17 -18.14 -37.20 12.83
N PRO A 18 -17.48 -37.30 11.66
CA PRO A 18 -16.07 -37.66 11.64
C PRO A 18 -15.26 -36.61 12.40
N PRO A 19 -14.29 -37.02 13.23
CA PRO A 19 -13.51 -36.10 14.05
C PRO A 19 -12.90 -35.02 13.16
N HIS A 20 -12.93 -33.76 13.61
CA HIS A 20 -12.37 -32.61 12.92
C HIS A 20 -10.84 -32.75 12.76
N SER A 21 -10.43 -33.57 11.79
CA SER A 21 -9.03 -33.87 11.52
C SER A 21 -8.30 -32.60 11.09
N ARG A 22 -7.17 -32.31 11.74
CA ARG A 22 -6.24 -31.23 11.38
C ARG A 22 -5.82 -31.28 9.90
N LEU A 23 -5.96 -32.44 9.25
CA LEU A 23 -5.70 -32.64 7.83
C LEU A 23 -6.76 -32.00 6.91
N ARG A 24 -7.95 -31.62 7.40
CA ARG A 24 -8.96 -30.89 6.60
C ARG A 24 -8.47 -29.53 6.12
N PHE A 25 -7.58 -28.87 6.87
CA PHE A 25 -6.99 -27.60 6.45
C PHE A 25 -6.14 -27.75 5.18
N TRP A 26 -5.44 -28.88 5.03
CA TRP A 26 -4.60 -29.16 3.87
C TRP A 26 -5.39 -29.65 2.65
N ARG A 27 -6.63 -30.11 2.84
CA ARG A 27 -7.46 -30.59 1.74
C ARG A 27 -8.00 -29.42 0.91
N SER A 28 -7.80 -29.51 -0.40
CA SER A 28 -8.44 -28.63 -1.37
C SER A 28 -9.97 -28.73 -1.26
N PRO A 29 -10.71 -27.61 -1.43
CA PRO A 29 -12.17 -27.64 -1.49
C PRO A 29 -12.69 -28.58 -2.60
N ALA A 30 -13.93 -29.04 -2.46
CA ALA A 30 -14.60 -29.84 -3.49
C ALA A 30 -14.51 -29.13 -4.87
N GLY A 31 -14.16 -29.89 -5.91
CA GLY A 31 -13.92 -29.36 -7.27
C GLY A 31 -12.50 -28.86 -7.54
N GLN A 32 -11.53 -29.10 -6.65
CA GLN A 32 -10.11 -28.82 -6.89
C GLN A 32 -9.22 -30.05 -6.68
N PRO A 33 -8.11 -30.19 -7.43
CA PRO A 33 -7.13 -31.23 -7.21
C PRO A 33 -6.57 -31.17 -5.79
N ARG A 34 -6.30 -32.33 -5.18
CA ARG A 34 -5.83 -32.45 -3.79
C ARG A 34 -4.53 -31.69 -3.51
N TRP A 35 -3.69 -31.49 -4.53
CA TRP A 35 -2.41 -30.78 -4.44
C TRP A 35 -2.54 -29.24 -4.51
N ALA A 36 -3.69 -28.70 -4.95
CA ALA A 36 -3.81 -27.26 -5.22
C ALA A 36 -3.66 -26.39 -3.97
N ARG A 37 -4.32 -26.77 -2.87
CA ARG A 37 -4.23 -26.05 -1.60
C ARG A 37 -2.86 -26.14 -0.92
N PRO A 38 -2.22 -27.32 -0.76
CA PRO A 38 -0.89 -27.38 -0.16
C PRO A 38 0.14 -26.63 -1.01
N ALA A 39 0.05 -26.72 -2.35
CA ALA A 39 0.92 -25.93 -3.23
C ALA A 39 0.73 -24.41 -3.04
N LEU A 40 -0.53 -23.95 -2.93
CA LEU A 40 -0.81 -22.53 -2.68
C LEU A 40 -0.25 -22.06 -1.34
N LEU A 41 -0.40 -22.88 -0.29
CA LEU A 41 0.15 -22.58 1.03
C LEU A 41 1.69 -22.55 0.99
N GLY A 42 2.32 -23.43 0.22
CA GLY A 42 3.76 -23.38 -0.06
C GLY A 42 4.19 -22.09 -0.74
N VAL A 43 3.45 -21.65 -1.79
CA VAL A 43 3.71 -20.37 -2.47
C VAL A 43 3.50 -19.18 -1.53
N ALA A 44 2.45 -19.20 -0.70
CA ALA A 44 2.18 -18.14 0.27
C ALA A 44 3.26 -18.08 1.37
N ALA A 45 3.75 -19.24 1.84
CA ALA A 45 4.87 -19.31 2.78
C ALA A 45 6.16 -18.80 2.15
N LEU A 46 6.45 -19.17 0.90
CA LEU A 46 7.58 -18.64 0.14
C LEU A 46 7.47 -17.11 -0.01
N ALA A 47 6.30 -16.59 -0.38
CA ALA A 47 6.07 -15.15 -0.45
C ALA A 47 6.29 -14.46 0.90
N ALA A 48 5.79 -15.05 2.00
CA ALA A 48 6.01 -14.52 3.34
C ALA A 48 7.50 -14.47 3.68
N LEU A 49 8.25 -15.53 3.38
CA LEU A 49 9.70 -15.57 3.58
C LEU A 49 10.43 -14.52 2.75
N LEU A 50 10.11 -14.40 1.45
CA LEU A 50 10.76 -13.44 0.56
C LEU A 50 10.44 -11.98 0.94
N TYR A 51 9.17 -11.69 1.23
CA TYR A 51 8.73 -10.32 1.53
C TYR A 51 9.18 -9.87 2.92
N ALA A 52 9.33 -10.80 3.88
CA ALA A 52 9.84 -10.52 5.21
C ALA A 52 11.34 -10.78 5.38
N TRP A 53 12.05 -11.19 4.31
CA TRP A 53 13.45 -11.65 4.39
C TRP A 53 14.36 -10.65 5.09
N ASN A 54 14.20 -9.37 4.75
CA ASN A 54 14.99 -8.27 5.28
C ASN A 54 14.19 -7.38 6.23
N ILE A 55 13.16 -7.91 6.91
CA ILE A 55 12.20 -7.08 7.66
C ILE A 55 12.85 -6.26 8.78
N THR A 56 13.87 -6.79 9.45
CA THR A 56 14.63 -6.12 10.52
C THR A 56 15.63 -5.08 10.01
N SER A 57 16.05 -5.20 8.75
CA SER A 57 17.02 -4.33 8.07
C SER A 57 16.41 -3.58 6.88
N SER A 58 15.08 -3.50 6.80
CA SER A 58 14.32 -2.81 5.74
C SER A 58 14.51 -1.28 5.76
N GLY A 59 15.11 -0.75 6.82
CA GLY A 59 15.34 0.68 6.99
C GLY A 59 14.06 1.47 7.20
N TYR A 60 14.15 2.79 7.08
CA TYR A 60 13.03 3.70 7.22
C TYR A 60 12.87 4.54 5.96
N ALA A 61 11.67 4.52 5.38
CA ALA A 61 11.26 5.57 4.45
C ALA A 61 11.07 6.85 5.27
N LEU A 62 12.08 7.73 5.32
CA LEU A 62 12.17 8.83 6.30
C LEU A 62 10.86 9.60 6.45
N TYR A 63 10.28 10.06 5.33
CA TYR A 63 9.03 10.83 5.32
C TYR A 63 7.83 10.05 5.90
N TYR A 64 7.61 8.81 5.46
CA TYR A 64 6.48 7.99 5.90
C TYR A 64 6.66 7.41 7.30
N SER A 65 7.88 7.07 7.67
CA SER A 65 8.20 6.55 9.01
C SER A 65 7.98 7.61 10.08
N LEU A 66 8.27 8.88 9.80
CA LEU A 66 7.97 9.99 10.71
C LEU A 66 6.46 10.15 10.92
N ALA A 67 5.66 10.15 9.85
CA ALA A 67 4.21 10.17 9.98
C ALA A 67 3.70 8.94 10.76
N ALA A 68 4.16 7.74 10.43
CA ALA A 68 3.75 6.53 11.13
C ALA A 68 4.10 6.57 12.64
N ARG A 69 5.23 7.18 13.01
CA ARG A 69 5.61 7.42 14.41
C ARG A 69 4.62 8.36 15.09
N SER A 70 4.30 9.47 14.46
CA SER A 70 3.35 10.45 14.97
C SER A 70 1.96 9.85 15.14
N MET A 71 1.51 9.09 14.15
CA MET A 71 0.26 8.32 14.19
C MET A 71 0.26 7.23 15.26
N SER A 72 1.41 6.62 15.58
CA SER A 72 1.48 5.57 16.61
C SER A 72 1.35 6.11 18.03
N VAL A 73 1.71 7.38 18.28
CA VAL A 73 1.64 7.99 19.62
C VAL A 73 0.46 8.96 19.79
N SER A 74 -0.15 9.46 18.72
CA SER A 74 -1.26 10.41 18.76
C SER A 74 -2.44 9.94 17.92
N TRP A 75 -3.62 9.80 18.54
CA TRP A 75 -4.85 9.46 17.81
C TRP A 75 -5.30 10.58 16.85
N LYS A 76 -5.00 11.84 17.18
CA LYS A 76 -5.28 12.97 16.28
C LYS A 76 -4.42 12.86 15.02
N ALA A 77 -3.12 12.61 15.18
CA ALA A 77 -2.23 12.36 14.07
C ALA A 77 -2.60 11.10 13.28
N PHE A 78 -3.08 10.05 13.96
CA PHE A 78 -3.60 8.82 13.33
C PHE A 78 -4.78 9.10 12.39
N LEU A 79 -5.76 9.87 12.88
CA LEU A 79 -6.97 10.21 12.13
C LEU A 79 -6.67 11.11 10.93
N PHE A 80 -5.87 12.16 11.14
CA PHE A 80 -5.53 13.13 10.09
C PHE A 80 -4.26 12.79 9.29
N THR A 81 -3.67 11.62 9.51
CA THR A 81 -2.45 11.17 8.82
C THR A 81 -1.34 12.24 8.85
N SER A 82 -0.97 12.67 10.05
CA SER A 82 -0.07 13.81 10.28
C SER A 82 1.40 13.43 10.46
N LEU A 83 2.28 14.36 10.08
CA LEU A 83 3.74 14.20 10.18
C LEU A 83 4.26 14.35 11.62
N ASP A 84 3.57 15.13 12.45
CA ASP A 84 3.95 15.40 13.83
C ASP A 84 2.85 14.95 14.84
N PRO A 85 3.22 14.59 16.09
CA PRO A 85 2.24 14.13 17.08
C PRO A 85 1.20 15.17 17.50
N ALA A 86 1.53 16.46 17.42
CA ALA A 86 0.62 17.55 17.71
C ALA A 86 -0.39 17.78 16.56
N SER A 87 -0.21 17.10 15.43
CA SER A 87 -1.09 17.16 14.26
C SER A 87 -1.19 18.59 13.73
N THR A 88 -0.03 19.22 13.52
CA THR A 88 0.09 20.56 12.93
C THR A 88 0.03 20.52 11.40
N ILE A 89 0.57 19.47 10.79
CA ILE A 89 0.63 19.31 9.33
C ILE A 89 0.39 17.85 8.90
N THR A 90 -0.37 17.65 7.82
CA THR A 90 -0.60 16.32 7.23
C THR A 90 0.61 15.84 6.43
N LEU A 91 0.61 14.57 6.01
CA LEU A 91 1.35 14.18 4.81
C LEU A 91 0.87 15.00 3.60
N ASP A 92 1.73 15.13 2.59
CA ASP A 92 1.43 15.71 1.28
C ASP A 92 0.55 14.79 0.41
N LYS A 93 -0.05 13.78 1.04
CA LYS A 93 -0.83 12.68 0.47
C LYS A 93 -1.85 12.19 1.51
N ILE A 94 -2.89 11.47 1.07
CA ILE A 94 -3.72 10.70 1.99
C ILE A 94 -2.89 9.56 2.58
N GLY A 95 -2.77 9.48 3.90
CA GLY A 95 -1.95 8.47 4.59
C GLY A 95 -2.68 7.20 5.03
N GLY A 96 -3.80 6.84 4.39
CA GLY A 96 -4.58 5.65 4.78
C GLY A 96 -3.78 4.34 4.66
N PHE A 97 -2.77 4.31 3.79
CA PHE A 97 -1.83 3.19 3.68
C PHE A 97 -0.96 3.00 4.93
N LEU A 98 -0.88 3.98 5.84
CA LEU A 98 -0.10 3.92 7.09
C LEU A 98 -0.92 3.51 8.31
N TRP A 99 -2.25 3.46 8.25
CA TRP A 99 -3.05 3.08 9.42
C TRP A 99 -2.66 1.70 9.98
N PRO A 100 -2.50 0.63 9.17
CA PRO A 100 -2.02 -0.66 9.69
C PRO A 100 -0.62 -0.59 10.32
N GLN A 101 0.28 0.20 9.75
CA GLN A 101 1.68 0.35 10.14
C GLN A 101 1.80 1.14 11.44
N ALA A 102 1.03 2.22 11.58
CA ALA A 102 0.93 2.99 12.80
C ALA A 102 0.32 2.18 13.95
N LEU A 103 -0.71 1.36 13.68
CA LEU A 103 -1.26 0.43 14.67
C LEU A 103 -0.24 -0.64 15.08
N SER A 104 0.48 -1.21 14.11
CA SER A 104 1.54 -2.17 14.38
C SER A 104 2.65 -1.57 15.25
N ALA A 105 3.14 -0.37 14.92
CA ALA A 105 4.12 0.35 15.74
C ALA A 105 3.59 0.74 17.12
N ARG A 106 2.28 0.99 17.26
CA ARG A 106 1.65 1.26 18.56
C ARG A 106 1.60 0.02 19.45
N VAL A 107 1.37 -1.16 18.86
CA VAL A 107 1.31 -2.44 19.59
C VAL A 107 2.69 -2.98 19.91
N PHE A 108 3.62 -2.95 18.95
CA PHE A 108 4.93 -3.61 19.04
C PHE A 108 6.09 -2.65 19.35
N GLY A 109 5.83 -1.35 19.45
CA GLY A 109 6.86 -0.32 19.54
C GLY A 109 7.36 0.12 18.15
N PHE A 110 7.97 1.31 18.09
CA PHE A 110 8.41 1.91 16.84
C PHE A 110 9.74 1.30 16.36
N HIS A 111 9.62 0.29 15.49
CA HIS A 111 10.75 -0.39 14.85
C HIS A 111 10.53 -0.51 13.33
N ALA A 112 11.60 -0.56 12.54
CA ALA A 112 11.51 -0.76 11.09
C ALA A 112 10.65 -1.99 10.73
N TRP A 113 10.89 -3.12 11.41
CA TRP A 113 10.13 -4.34 11.18
C TRP A 113 8.64 -4.20 11.53
N SER A 114 8.30 -3.42 12.55
CA SER A 114 6.90 -3.22 12.95
C SER A 114 6.11 -2.45 11.89
N LEU A 115 6.76 -1.52 11.19
CA LEU A 115 6.17 -0.78 10.08
C LEU A 115 6.07 -1.64 8.81
N THR A 116 7.06 -2.48 8.56
CA THR A 116 7.10 -3.32 7.37
C THR A 116 6.17 -4.54 7.48
N LEU A 117 5.92 -5.06 8.69
CA LEU A 117 5.13 -6.28 8.91
C LEU A 117 3.73 -6.24 8.26
N PRO A 118 2.89 -5.21 8.45
CA PRO A 118 1.61 -5.14 7.75
C PRO A 118 1.74 -5.16 6.23
N GLN A 119 2.79 -4.54 5.69
CA GLN A 119 3.05 -4.54 4.24
C GLN A 119 3.34 -5.95 3.72
N CYS A 120 4.18 -6.73 4.42
CA CYS A 120 4.45 -8.12 4.05
C CYS A 120 3.15 -8.95 4.05
N VAL A 121 2.29 -8.75 5.05
CA VAL A 121 0.98 -9.42 5.15
C VAL A 121 0.09 -9.05 3.96
N MET A 122 0.05 -7.77 3.56
CA MET A 122 -0.67 -7.32 2.37
C MET A 122 -0.14 -8.01 1.09
N GLY A 123 1.18 -8.23 0.99
CA GLY A 123 1.79 -8.99 -0.09
C GLY A 123 1.31 -10.45 -0.15
N VAL A 124 1.30 -11.15 0.98
CA VAL A 124 0.81 -12.54 1.06
C VAL A 124 -0.67 -12.62 0.70
N ILE A 125 -1.50 -11.68 1.17
CA ILE A 125 -2.91 -11.58 0.78
C ILE A 125 -3.04 -11.41 -0.74
N THR A 126 -2.22 -10.54 -1.34
CA THR A 126 -2.21 -10.31 -2.79
C THR A 126 -1.92 -11.60 -3.55
N VAL A 127 -0.90 -12.37 -3.15
CA VAL A 127 -0.56 -13.69 -3.74
C VAL A 127 -1.75 -14.65 -3.68
N LEU A 128 -2.39 -14.77 -2.51
CA LEU A 128 -3.52 -15.68 -2.30
C LEU A 128 -4.74 -15.28 -3.14
N VAL A 129 -5.01 -13.98 -3.27
CA VAL A 129 -6.14 -13.47 -4.04
C VAL A 129 -5.86 -13.58 -5.54
N LEU A 130 -4.63 -13.34 -5.99
CA LEU A 130 -4.26 -13.51 -7.40
C LEU A 130 -4.46 -14.96 -7.86
N TYR A 131 -4.04 -15.93 -7.05
CA TYR A 131 -4.37 -17.35 -7.28
C TYR A 131 -5.88 -17.53 -7.49
N ARG A 132 -6.69 -16.91 -6.63
CA ARG A 132 -8.15 -17.01 -6.66
C ARG A 132 -8.78 -16.38 -7.91
N VAL A 133 -8.23 -15.28 -8.41
CA VAL A 133 -8.68 -14.62 -9.64
C VAL A 133 -8.37 -15.49 -10.87
N VAL A 134 -7.11 -15.89 -11.01
CA VAL A 134 -6.64 -16.62 -12.20
C VAL A 134 -7.19 -18.04 -12.24
N ARG A 135 -7.30 -18.73 -11.08
CA ARG A 135 -7.86 -20.08 -11.05
C ARG A 135 -9.32 -20.15 -11.51
N ARG A 136 -10.10 -19.08 -11.32
CA ARG A 136 -11.51 -19.04 -11.77
C ARG A 136 -11.61 -18.95 -13.28
N TRP A 137 -10.57 -18.41 -13.93
CA TRP A 137 -10.53 -18.24 -15.36
C TRP A 137 -9.93 -19.49 -16.05
N GLN A 138 -8.80 -19.98 -15.57
CA GLN A 138 -8.01 -21.01 -16.27
C GLN A 138 -7.63 -22.23 -15.39
N GLY A 139 -8.21 -22.33 -14.19
CA GLY A 139 -8.02 -23.49 -13.30
C GLY A 139 -6.80 -23.42 -12.38
N PRO A 140 -6.64 -24.42 -11.48
CA PRO A 140 -5.69 -24.36 -10.37
C PRO A 140 -4.21 -24.23 -10.77
N ALA A 141 -3.78 -24.86 -11.86
CA ALA A 141 -2.39 -24.82 -12.31
C ALA A 141 -1.98 -23.39 -12.76
N ALA A 142 -2.78 -22.77 -13.62
CA ALA A 142 -2.57 -21.39 -14.05
C ALA A 142 -2.61 -20.41 -12.86
N GLY A 143 -3.52 -20.64 -11.90
CA GLY A 143 -3.56 -19.85 -10.68
C GLY A 143 -2.26 -19.93 -9.86
N LEU A 144 -1.67 -21.12 -9.74
CA LEU A 144 -0.42 -21.31 -9.00
C LEU A 144 0.77 -20.71 -9.73
N LEU A 145 0.81 -20.82 -11.06
CA LEU A 145 1.82 -20.14 -11.87
C LEU A 145 1.74 -18.62 -11.67
N ALA A 146 0.55 -18.02 -11.74
CA ALA A 146 0.39 -16.59 -11.52
C ALA A 146 0.81 -16.15 -10.10
N ALA A 147 0.41 -16.91 -9.07
CA ALA A 147 0.79 -16.63 -7.69
C ALA A 147 2.29 -16.80 -7.46
N GLY A 148 2.91 -17.83 -8.05
CA GLY A 148 4.34 -18.07 -7.99
C GLY A 148 5.15 -16.99 -8.70
N LEU A 149 4.73 -16.56 -9.89
CA LEU A 149 5.37 -15.46 -10.62
C LEU A 149 5.30 -14.16 -9.83
N LEU A 150 4.15 -13.83 -9.24
CA LEU A 150 4.01 -12.65 -8.36
C LEU A 150 4.95 -12.74 -7.14
N ALA A 151 5.00 -13.90 -6.48
CA ALA A 151 5.84 -14.14 -5.31
C ALA A 151 7.34 -14.00 -5.63
N LEU A 152 7.76 -14.51 -6.80
CA LEU A 152 9.16 -14.56 -7.23
C LEU A 152 9.63 -13.29 -7.95
N THR A 153 8.75 -12.34 -8.25
CA THR A 153 9.10 -11.09 -8.93
C THR A 153 9.91 -10.19 -7.99
N PRO A 154 11.21 -9.91 -8.27
CA PRO A 154 12.08 -9.19 -7.32
C PRO A 154 11.60 -7.78 -6.96
N VAL A 155 11.06 -7.04 -7.94
CA VAL A 155 10.52 -5.70 -7.67
C VAL A 155 9.33 -5.73 -6.71
N LEU A 156 8.53 -6.80 -6.72
CA LEU A 156 7.41 -6.96 -5.78
C LEU A 156 7.88 -7.37 -4.39
N ALA A 157 8.94 -8.17 -4.29
CA ALA A 157 9.56 -8.46 -2.99
C ALA A 157 10.08 -7.18 -2.33
N SER A 158 10.71 -6.29 -3.11
CA SER A 158 11.11 -4.97 -2.62
C SER A 158 9.91 -4.09 -2.24
N LEU A 159 8.87 -4.05 -3.07
CA LEU A 159 7.66 -3.26 -2.84
C LEU A 159 6.92 -3.65 -1.56
N PHE A 160 6.76 -4.95 -1.29
CA PHE A 160 6.12 -5.45 -0.07
C PHE A 160 7.05 -5.48 1.15
N GLY A 161 8.36 -5.38 0.95
CA GLY A 161 9.38 -5.31 1.99
C GLY A 161 9.65 -3.90 2.55
N HIS A 162 8.92 -2.88 2.10
CA HIS A 162 9.04 -1.50 2.61
C HIS A 162 7.66 -0.88 2.87
N ALA A 163 7.53 -0.12 3.96
CA ALA A 163 6.30 0.57 4.34
C ALA A 163 6.00 1.78 3.41
N MET A 164 5.48 1.48 2.22
CA MET A 164 5.11 2.45 1.17
C MET A 164 3.65 2.28 0.74
N GLU A 165 3.11 3.28 0.04
CA GLU A 165 1.71 3.28 -0.40
C GLU A 165 1.35 2.18 -1.41
N ASP A 166 2.34 1.69 -2.18
CA ASP A 166 2.10 0.81 -3.31
C ASP A 166 1.59 -0.57 -2.93
N GLY A 167 2.08 -1.16 -1.82
CA GLY A 167 1.62 -2.48 -1.39
C GLY A 167 0.15 -2.50 -0.99
N ALA A 168 -0.31 -1.48 -0.27
CA ALA A 168 -1.72 -1.32 0.08
C ALA A 168 -2.59 -1.12 -1.17
N LEU A 169 -2.15 -0.29 -2.12
CA LEU A 169 -2.84 -0.09 -3.40
C LEU A 169 -2.98 -1.41 -4.17
N VAL A 170 -1.88 -2.12 -4.38
CA VAL A 170 -1.85 -3.38 -5.17
C VAL A 170 -2.79 -4.41 -4.54
N MET A 171 -2.71 -4.61 -3.23
CA MET A 171 -3.60 -5.54 -2.52
C MET A 171 -5.07 -5.14 -2.72
N CYS A 172 -5.40 -3.87 -2.55
CA CYS A 172 -6.76 -3.36 -2.73
C CYS A 172 -7.28 -3.59 -4.16
N LEU A 173 -6.48 -3.30 -5.19
CA LEU A 173 -6.89 -3.47 -6.58
C LEU A 173 -7.06 -4.95 -6.97
N VAL A 174 -6.20 -5.84 -6.45
CA VAL A 174 -6.35 -7.30 -6.69
C VAL A 174 -7.59 -7.85 -5.97
N LEU A 175 -7.88 -7.39 -4.76
CA LEU A 175 -9.14 -7.69 -4.06
C LEU A 175 -10.36 -7.15 -4.81
N ALA A 176 -10.28 -5.92 -5.33
CA ALA A 176 -11.33 -5.32 -6.14
C ALA A 176 -11.60 -6.14 -7.41
N ALA A 177 -10.55 -6.58 -8.10
CA ALA A 177 -10.64 -7.42 -9.29
C ALA A 177 -11.27 -8.79 -8.99
N ASP A 178 -10.94 -9.43 -7.86
CA ASP A 178 -11.57 -10.70 -7.47
C ASP A 178 -13.08 -10.56 -7.26
N GLN A 179 -13.49 -9.49 -6.58
CA GLN A 179 -14.88 -9.23 -6.30
C GLN A 179 -15.63 -8.81 -7.56
N TYR A 180 -14.99 -8.03 -8.42
CA TYR A 180 -15.52 -7.65 -9.72
C TYR A 180 -15.75 -8.86 -10.64
N GLN A 181 -14.80 -9.79 -10.72
CA GLN A 181 -14.94 -11.01 -11.52
C GLN A 181 -16.19 -11.81 -11.11
N ARG A 182 -16.45 -11.91 -9.79
CA ARG A 182 -17.70 -12.51 -9.28
C ARG A 182 -18.93 -11.69 -9.66
N ALA A 183 -18.84 -10.37 -9.58
CA ALA A 183 -19.94 -9.46 -9.90
C ALA A 183 -20.34 -9.57 -11.37
N VAL A 184 -19.38 -9.61 -12.30
CA VAL A 184 -19.64 -9.77 -13.73
C VAL A 184 -20.21 -11.15 -14.02
N ALA A 185 -19.68 -12.22 -13.42
CA ALA A 185 -20.17 -13.57 -13.67
C ALA A 185 -21.58 -13.85 -13.12
N THR A 186 -21.96 -13.19 -12.02
CA THR A 186 -23.19 -13.56 -11.28
C THR A 186 -24.21 -12.43 -11.13
N ALA A 187 -23.89 -11.22 -11.61
CA ALA A 187 -24.67 -9.98 -11.41
C ALA A 187 -25.06 -9.70 -9.95
N ARG A 188 -24.31 -10.23 -8.97
CA ARG A 188 -24.56 -10.01 -7.54
C ARG A 188 -24.10 -8.62 -7.12
N LEU A 189 -25.05 -7.80 -6.65
CA LEU A 189 -24.79 -6.43 -6.18
C LEU A 189 -23.70 -6.40 -5.10
N ARG A 190 -23.80 -7.27 -4.07
CA ARG A 190 -22.80 -7.34 -2.98
C ARG A 190 -21.36 -7.46 -3.49
N SER A 191 -21.12 -8.25 -4.53
CA SER A 191 -19.78 -8.41 -5.10
C SER A 191 -19.30 -7.13 -5.78
N LEU A 192 -20.20 -6.40 -6.46
CA LEU A 192 -19.88 -5.11 -7.06
C LEU A 192 -19.62 -4.03 -6.00
N LEU A 193 -20.42 -4.00 -4.92
CA LEU A 193 -20.20 -3.09 -3.79
C LEU A 193 -18.86 -3.34 -3.11
N LEU A 194 -18.49 -4.60 -2.90
CA LEU A 194 -17.19 -4.96 -2.34
C LEU A 194 -16.04 -4.57 -3.28
N SER A 195 -16.23 -4.64 -4.61
CA SER A 195 -15.25 -4.12 -5.56
C SER A 195 -15.06 -2.61 -5.41
N GLY A 196 -16.17 -1.85 -5.36
CA GLY A 196 -16.16 -0.41 -5.10
C GLY A 196 -15.51 -0.04 -3.76
N LEU A 197 -15.78 -0.80 -2.70
CA LEU A 197 -15.16 -0.64 -1.37
C LEU A 197 -13.63 -0.77 -1.46
N TRP A 198 -13.13 -1.83 -2.10
CA TRP A 198 -11.68 -2.05 -2.22
C TRP A 198 -11.00 -0.98 -3.08
N ILE A 199 -11.64 -0.51 -4.16
CA ILE A 199 -11.12 0.64 -4.92
C ILE A 199 -11.10 1.90 -4.05
N GLY A 200 -12.15 2.11 -3.24
CA GLY A 200 -12.23 3.18 -2.26
C GLY A 200 -11.09 3.17 -1.25
N LEU A 201 -10.79 2.00 -0.68
CA LEU A 201 -9.66 1.80 0.22
C LEU A 201 -8.31 1.98 -0.49
N GLY A 202 -8.21 1.56 -1.75
CA GLY A 202 -7.04 1.84 -2.60
C GLY A 202 -6.81 3.34 -2.80
N PHE A 203 -7.88 4.15 -2.88
CA PHE A 203 -7.77 5.60 -2.93
C PHE A 203 -7.26 6.20 -1.61
N GLN A 204 -7.63 5.61 -0.47
CA GLN A 204 -7.02 6.00 0.82
C GLN A 204 -5.52 5.70 0.87
N ALA A 205 -5.04 4.74 0.08
CA ALA A 205 -3.61 4.43 -0.03
C ALA A 205 -2.87 5.32 -1.04
N LYS A 206 -3.38 5.45 -2.27
CA LYS A 206 -2.69 6.14 -3.38
C LYS A 206 -3.63 6.95 -4.29
N MET A 207 -4.65 7.56 -3.71
CA MET A 207 -5.51 8.57 -4.34
C MET A 207 -5.99 8.15 -5.74
N MET A 208 -5.87 9.05 -6.73
CA MET A 208 -6.39 8.86 -8.09
C MET A 208 -5.77 7.66 -8.83
N ALA A 209 -4.58 7.18 -8.42
CA ALA A 209 -4.00 5.97 -9.03
C ALA A 209 -4.92 4.76 -8.86
N ALA A 210 -5.68 4.68 -7.77
CA ALA A 210 -6.67 3.62 -7.56
C ALA A 210 -7.85 3.69 -8.53
N TRP A 211 -8.17 4.87 -9.06
CA TRP A 211 -9.29 5.08 -9.97
C TRP A 211 -8.98 4.74 -11.43
N ILE A 212 -7.71 4.49 -11.78
CA ILE A 212 -7.31 4.14 -13.15
C ILE A 212 -8.06 2.91 -13.67
N VAL A 213 -8.40 1.95 -12.79
CA VAL A 213 -9.14 0.74 -13.18
C VAL A 213 -10.63 1.00 -13.42
N VAL A 214 -11.21 2.08 -12.86
CA VAL A 214 -12.66 2.29 -12.82
C VAL A 214 -13.31 2.35 -14.21
N PRO A 215 -12.76 3.06 -15.21
CA PRO A 215 -13.35 3.08 -16.55
C PRO A 215 -13.47 1.69 -17.18
N ALA A 216 -12.42 0.87 -17.05
CA ALA A 216 -12.41 -0.49 -17.59
C ALA A 216 -13.44 -1.40 -16.90
N LEU A 217 -13.56 -1.29 -15.58
CA LEU A 217 -14.55 -2.06 -14.80
C LEU A 217 -15.98 -1.60 -15.08
N LEU A 218 -16.20 -0.29 -15.26
CA LEU A 218 -17.51 0.26 -15.61
C LEU A 218 -17.96 -0.27 -16.97
N VAL A 219 -17.12 -0.15 -18.00
CA VAL A 219 -17.42 -0.62 -19.35
C VAL A 219 -17.62 -2.13 -19.35
N GLY A 220 -16.71 -2.89 -18.71
CA GLY A 220 -16.82 -4.34 -18.64
C GLY A 220 -18.12 -4.81 -17.99
N TYR A 221 -18.59 -4.14 -16.92
CA TYR A 221 -19.85 -4.50 -16.28
C TYR A 221 -21.06 -4.12 -17.14
N LEU A 222 -21.01 -2.95 -17.78
CA LEU A 222 -22.06 -2.51 -18.70
C LEU A 222 -22.23 -3.43 -19.89
N VAL A 223 -21.16 -4.08 -20.36
CA VAL A 223 -21.19 -5.00 -21.51
C VAL A 223 -21.52 -6.43 -21.08
N ALA A 224 -20.84 -6.97 -20.07
CA ALA A 224 -20.81 -8.41 -19.81
C ALA A 224 -21.76 -8.91 -18.71
N ALA A 225 -22.27 -8.06 -17.82
CA ALA A 225 -23.06 -8.53 -16.67
C ALA A 225 -24.40 -9.19 -17.09
N PRO A 226 -24.78 -10.37 -16.60
CA PRO A 226 -25.94 -11.14 -17.11
C PRO A 226 -27.30 -10.64 -16.61
N VAL A 227 -27.55 -9.32 -16.69
CA VAL A 227 -28.81 -8.65 -16.33
C VAL A 227 -29.14 -7.55 -17.33
N ARG A 228 -30.40 -7.11 -17.39
CA ARG A 228 -30.87 -6.02 -18.26
C ARG A 228 -30.10 -4.72 -17.99
N LEU A 229 -29.86 -3.91 -19.03
CA LEU A 229 -29.09 -2.67 -18.96
C LEU A 229 -29.51 -1.73 -17.82
N ARG A 230 -30.82 -1.52 -17.64
CA ARG A 230 -31.34 -0.67 -16.54
C ARG A 230 -30.87 -1.14 -15.16
N ARG A 231 -30.78 -2.46 -14.94
CA ARG A 231 -30.26 -3.03 -13.69
C ARG A 231 -28.75 -2.87 -13.59
N ARG A 232 -28.00 -3.03 -14.70
CA ARG A 232 -26.55 -2.76 -14.74
C ARG A 232 -26.26 -1.33 -14.28
N LEU A 233 -26.99 -0.36 -14.83
CA LEU A 233 -26.87 1.07 -14.48
C LEU A 233 -27.16 1.32 -13.00
N GLY A 234 -28.25 0.77 -12.46
CA GLY A 234 -28.58 0.90 -11.04
C GLY A 234 -27.52 0.28 -10.12
N GLN A 235 -26.99 -0.90 -10.46
CA GLN A 235 -25.94 -1.55 -9.68
C GLN A 235 -24.63 -0.76 -9.72
N LEU A 236 -24.25 -0.22 -10.88
CA LEU A 236 -23.10 0.66 -11.04
C LEU A 236 -23.26 1.96 -10.27
N ALA A 237 -24.45 2.56 -10.25
CA ALA A 237 -24.72 3.76 -9.48
C ALA A 237 -24.50 3.52 -7.97
N VAL A 238 -25.10 2.45 -7.42
CA VAL A 238 -24.93 2.13 -5.98
C VAL A 238 -23.48 1.77 -5.65
N ALA A 239 -22.79 1.02 -6.53
CA ALA A 239 -21.38 0.71 -6.34
C ALA A 239 -20.48 1.96 -6.45
N GLY A 240 -20.82 2.88 -7.35
CA GLY A 240 -20.17 4.19 -7.49
C GLY A 240 -20.32 5.02 -6.22
N VAL A 241 -21.51 5.04 -5.60
CA VAL A 241 -21.72 5.70 -4.30
C VAL A 241 -20.78 5.11 -3.23
N VAL A 242 -20.68 3.79 -3.13
CA VAL A 242 -19.76 3.14 -2.16
C VAL A 242 -18.30 3.51 -2.46
N LEU A 243 -17.88 3.43 -3.71
CA LEU A 243 -16.53 3.80 -4.14
C LEU A 243 -16.21 5.23 -3.75
N PHE A 244 -17.03 6.20 -4.15
CA PHE A 244 -16.78 7.62 -3.88
C PHE A 244 -16.89 7.96 -2.40
N ALA A 245 -17.87 7.39 -1.67
CA ALA A 245 -18.00 7.63 -0.23
C ALA A 245 -16.75 7.17 0.53
N VAL A 246 -16.20 6.01 0.18
CA VAL A 246 -14.98 5.49 0.82
C VAL A 246 -13.76 6.27 0.35
N SER A 247 -13.61 6.53 -0.95
CA SER A 247 -12.48 7.31 -1.50
C SER A 247 -12.40 8.72 -0.91
N LEU A 248 -13.54 9.41 -0.83
CA LEU A 248 -13.58 10.81 -0.42
C LEU A 248 -13.74 10.99 1.09
N SER A 249 -13.83 9.91 1.88
CA SER A 249 -14.06 9.99 3.33
C SER A 249 -13.03 10.87 4.07
N TRP A 250 -11.73 10.66 3.83
CA TRP A 250 -10.68 11.48 4.45
C TRP A 250 -10.66 12.92 3.92
N VAL A 251 -10.94 13.12 2.62
CA VAL A 251 -11.05 14.46 2.04
C VAL A 251 -12.23 15.22 2.66
N ALA A 252 -13.36 14.55 2.84
CA ALA A 252 -14.54 15.08 3.51
C ALA A 252 -14.24 15.41 4.98
N LEU A 253 -13.56 14.53 5.71
CA LEU A 253 -13.09 14.78 7.06
C LEU A 253 -12.27 16.08 7.14
N MET A 254 -11.29 16.25 6.27
CA MET A 254 -10.47 17.48 6.21
C MET A 254 -11.24 18.71 5.73
N THR A 255 -12.24 18.54 4.88
CA THR A 255 -13.02 19.66 4.32
C THR A 255 -14.02 20.19 5.35
N PHE A 256 -14.69 19.29 6.09
CA PHE A 256 -15.76 19.64 7.01
C PHE A 256 -15.29 19.87 8.45
N THR A 257 -14.08 19.44 8.82
CA THR A 257 -13.48 19.83 10.11
C THR A 257 -13.00 21.28 10.03
N PRO A 258 -13.36 22.14 11.01
CA PRO A 258 -12.90 23.52 11.05
C PRO A 258 -11.37 23.64 11.01
N LYS A 259 -10.87 24.67 10.34
CA LYS A 259 -9.41 24.88 10.15
C LYS A 259 -8.62 24.99 11.46
N ALA A 260 -9.25 25.44 12.54
CA ALA A 260 -8.62 25.54 13.86
C ALA A 260 -8.43 24.16 14.54
N ASP A 261 -9.24 23.17 14.16
CA ASP A 261 -9.30 21.87 14.86
C ASP A 261 -8.53 20.76 14.13
N ARG A 262 -8.03 21.03 12.91
CA ARG A 262 -7.33 20.08 12.06
C ARG A 262 -5.94 20.59 11.63
N PRO A 263 -5.03 19.70 11.24
CA PRO A 263 -3.74 20.08 10.65
C PRO A 263 -3.89 20.88 9.35
N TYR A 264 -2.80 21.57 9.00
CA TYR A 264 -2.59 22.11 7.66
C TYR A 264 -2.46 20.97 6.65
N ALA A 265 -3.19 21.05 5.54
CA ALA A 265 -3.07 20.11 4.42
C ALA A 265 -1.80 20.42 3.61
N ASP A 266 -0.75 19.64 3.84
CA ASP A 266 0.50 19.73 3.05
C ASP A 266 0.21 19.48 1.56
N GLY A 267 1.09 19.93 0.67
CA GLY A 267 0.83 19.89 -0.78
C GLY A 267 -0.19 20.94 -1.28
N SER A 268 -0.63 21.87 -0.41
CA SER A 268 -1.53 22.98 -0.75
C SER A 268 -1.00 24.33 -0.27
N THR A 269 -1.43 25.43 -0.91
CA THR A 269 -1.13 26.82 -0.51
C THR A 269 -2.25 27.47 0.29
N ASN A 270 -3.41 26.81 0.38
CA ASN A 270 -4.63 27.37 0.97
C ASN A 270 -5.28 26.45 2.02
N ASN A 271 -4.52 25.47 2.54
CA ASN A 271 -4.99 24.47 3.50
C ASN A 271 -6.17 23.63 2.97
N SER A 272 -6.10 23.21 1.71
CA SER A 272 -7.15 22.46 1.01
C SER A 272 -6.72 21.03 0.70
N ALA A 273 -7.38 20.05 1.34
CA ALA A 273 -7.20 18.63 1.03
C ALA A 273 -7.61 18.30 -0.42
N PHE A 274 -8.61 19.00 -0.98
CA PHE A 274 -8.99 18.82 -2.38
C PHE A 274 -7.83 19.21 -3.32
N ALA A 275 -7.19 20.36 -3.06
CA ALA A 275 -6.07 20.82 -3.87
C ALA A 275 -4.86 19.88 -3.77
N MET A 276 -4.58 19.35 -2.57
CA MET A 276 -3.55 18.33 -2.37
C MET A 276 -3.83 17.04 -3.18
N VAL A 277 -5.06 16.52 -3.12
CA VAL A 277 -5.41 15.23 -3.73
C VAL A 277 -5.56 15.33 -5.25
N PHE A 278 -6.38 16.26 -5.73
CA PHE A 278 -6.72 16.36 -7.15
C PHE A 278 -5.80 17.28 -7.93
N GLY A 279 -5.15 18.23 -7.26
CA GLY A 279 -4.15 19.10 -7.86
C GLY A 279 -2.76 18.48 -7.77
N TYR A 280 -2.10 18.65 -6.63
CA TYR A 280 -0.69 18.29 -6.42
C TYR A 280 -0.39 16.79 -6.71
N ASN A 281 -1.26 15.88 -6.27
CA ASN A 281 -1.13 14.44 -6.55
C ASN A 281 -1.89 13.95 -7.80
N GLY A 282 -2.55 14.86 -8.53
CA GLY A 282 -3.48 14.51 -9.59
C GLY A 282 -3.23 15.28 -10.87
N PHE A 283 -4.21 16.07 -11.29
CA PHE A 283 -4.24 16.70 -12.59
C PHE A 283 -3.09 17.69 -12.83
N ASN A 284 -2.55 18.35 -11.79
CA ASN A 284 -1.45 19.31 -11.97
C ASN A 284 -0.13 18.64 -12.37
N ARG A 285 -0.01 17.32 -12.23
CA ARG A 285 1.14 16.56 -12.74
C ARG A 285 1.14 16.41 -14.26
N ILE A 286 -0.02 16.53 -14.89
CA ILE A 286 -0.19 16.42 -16.36
C ILE A 286 -0.40 17.82 -16.95
N HIS A 287 -1.23 18.64 -16.29
CA HIS A 287 -1.57 19.99 -16.69
C HIS A 287 -1.29 20.95 -15.52
N PRO A 288 -0.06 21.47 -15.39
CA PRO A 288 0.31 22.38 -14.31
C PRO A 288 -0.67 23.55 -14.18
N GLY A 289 -1.14 23.81 -12.96
CA GLY A 289 -2.05 24.92 -12.65
C GLY A 289 -3.54 24.65 -12.86
N LEU A 290 -3.96 23.45 -13.31
CA LEU A 290 -5.37 23.13 -13.53
C LEU A 290 -6.23 23.27 -12.27
N VAL A 291 -5.72 22.79 -11.14
CA VAL A 291 -6.36 22.90 -9.81
C VAL A 291 -5.64 23.96 -9.00
N LYS A 292 -6.34 25.06 -8.70
CA LYS A 292 -5.82 26.16 -7.88
C LYS A 292 -5.62 25.72 -6.43
N GLY A 293 -4.61 26.30 -5.78
CA GLY A 293 -4.31 26.04 -4.36
C GLY A 293 -3.41 24.84 -4.11
N ALA A 294 -3.00 24.10 -5.14
CA ALA A 294 -1.94 23.10 -5.05
C ALA A 294 -0.57 23.78 -5.15
N ILE A 295 0.42 23.29 -4.40
CA ILE A 295 1.80 23.75 -4.60
C ILE A 295 2.32 23.29 -5.97
N PRO A 296 3.32 23.99 -6.56
CA PRO A 296 3.98 23.52 -7.77
C PRO A 296 4.55 22.11 -7.59
N VAL A 297 4.32 21.24 -8.57
CA VAL A 297 4.97 19.93 -8.61
C VAL A 297 6.40 20.15 -9.07
N PHE A 298 7.37 19.96 -8.17
CA PHE A 298 8.78 19.97 -8.56
C PHE A 298 9.11 18.61 -9.18
N ASP A 299 9.21 18.57 -10.50
CA ASP A 299 9.54 17.34 -11.22
C ASP A 299 11.03 17.03 -11.03
N GLY A 300 11.33 16.11 -10.13
CA GLY A 300 12.68 15.61 -9.89
C GLY A 300 13.14 14.68 -11.01
N GLY A 301 13.32 15.21 -12.22
CA GLY A 301 14.02 14.54 -13.32
C GLY A 301 13.27 14.47 -14.65
N THR A 302 13.40 15.53 -15.47
CA THR A 302 13.82 15.50 -16.89
C THR A 302 13.66 16.90 -17.49
N GLY A 303 14.67 17.75 -17.26
CA GLY A 303 14.78 19.05 -17.90
C GLY A 303 16.09 19.15 -18.67
N ASN A 304 16.14 18.62 -19.90
CA ASN A 304 17.06 19.13 -20.90
C ASN A 304 16.41 20.38 -21.48
N GLY A 305 16.93 21.56 -21.14
CA GLY A 305 16.35 22.83 -21.58
C GLY A 305 16.94 24.01 -20.83
N SER A 306 18.09 24.46 -21.32
CA SER A 306 18.67 25.77 -21.06
C SER A 306 17.63 26.88 -20.97
N THR A 307 17.58 27.59 -19.84
CA THR A 307 17.34 29.03 -19.81
C THR A 307 18.00 29.58 -18.54
N GLY A 308 19.05 30.36 -18.76
CA GLY A 308 19.63 31.19 -17.71
C GLY A 308 18.61 32.23 -17.26
N GLY A 309 18.56 32.46 -15.96
CA GLY A 309 17.69 33.45 -15.33
C GLY A 309 18.07 33.59 -13.87
N SER A 310 19.08 34.43 -13.63
CA SER A 310 19.43 35.01 -12.35
C SER A 310 18.20 35.54 -11.60
N GLY A 311 18.09 35.18 -10.32
CA GLY A 311 17.09 35.70 -9.39
C GLY A 311 17.56 35.51 -7.95
N GLU A 312 18.32 36.48 -7.47
CA GLU A 312 18.59 36.73 -6.05
C GLU A 312 17.30 36.98 -5.25
N GLY A 313 17.34 36.66 -3.96
CA GLY A 313 16.32 37.01 -2.96
C GLY A 313 16.10 35.88 -1.96
N ALA A 314 16.95 35.76 -0.93
CA ALA A 314 16.75 36.31 0.42
C ALA A 314 15.68 35.55 1.23
N GLY A 315 15.90 35.06 2.45
CA GLY A 315 17.03 35.14 3.37
C GLY A 315 16.60 34.58 4.74
N SER A 316 17.57 34.57 5.68
CA SER A 316 17.48 34.20 7.11
C SER A 316 17.62 32.71 7.41
N GLY A 317 18.61 32.22 8.16
CA GLY A 317 19.63 32.88 8.99
C GLY A 317 20.03 31.89 10.08
N GLY A 318 21.28 31.42 10.07
CA GLY A 318 21.77 30.46 11.07
C GLY A 318 23.25 30.15 10.86
N GLY A 319 24.11 30.96 11.48
CA GLY A 319 25.53 31.05 11.18
C GLY A 319 26.36 29.78 11.41
N ARG A 320 27.28 29.53 10.49
CA ARG A 320 28.52 28.79 10.77
C ARG A 320 29.70 29.65 10.32
N ARG A 321 30.45 30.09 11.32
CA ARG A 321 31.67 30.90 11.19
C ARG A 321 32.77 29.99 10.63
N ALA A 322 33.17 30.25 9.40
CA ALA A 322 34.33 29.63 8.77
C ALA A 322 35.61 30.35 9.24
N MET A 323 36.54 29.60 9.83
CA MET A 323 37.93 30.05 9.94
C MET A 323 38.71 29.43 8.78
N ARG A 324 39.18 30.32 7.91
CA ARG A 324 39.88 30.04 6.66
C ARG A 324 41.35 30.39 6.89
N THR A 325 42.23 29.40 6.78
CA THR A 325 43.68 29.66 6.60
C THR A 325 44.16 28.95 5.34
N ARG A 326 44.78 29.77 4.49
CA ARG A 326 45.43 29.43 3.21
C ARG A 326 46.74 28.68 3.48
N GLY A 327 47.15 27.83 2.55
CA GLY A 327 48.54 27.36 2.47
C GLY A 327 48.76 26.38 1.33
N ARG A 328 49.57 26.77 0.35
CA ARG A 328 49.89 26.06 -0.90
C ARG A 328 50.98 24.98 -0.71
N ALA A 329 50.93 24.00 -1.62
CA ALA A 329 52.03 23.39 -2.38
C ALA A 329 52.89 22.22 -1.81
N ARG A 330 52.85 21.15 -2.64
CA ARG A 330 53.93 20.29 -3.17
C ARG A 330 54.66 19.25 -2.29
N ALA A 331 54.41 17.99 -2.69
CA ALA A 331 55.28 16.84 -2.90
C ALA A 331 56.75 16.86 -2.42
N GLY A 332 57.18 15.73 -1.84
CA GLY A 332 58.60 15.35 -1.73
C GLY A 332 58.84 14.18 -0.78
N VAL A 333 58.98 12.98 -1.33
CA VAL A 333 59.50 11.79 -0.64
C VAL A 333 61.01 11.93 -0.46
N ALA A 334 61.55 11.71 0.74
CA ALA A 334 62.87 11.10 0.96
C ALA A 334 63.11 10.80 2.45
N ALA A 335 63.40 9.54 2.74
CA ALA A 335 63.94 9.08 4.01
C ALA A 335 65.47 9.22 4.02
N VAL A 336 66.06 9.68 5.12
CA VAL A 336 67.46 9.41 5.47
C VAL A 336 67.59 9.24 6.99
N ARG A 337 68.27 8.15 7.35
CA ARG A 337 68.62 7.67 8.69
C ARG A 337 69.91 8.32 9.20
N CYS A 338 70.15 8.04 10.49
CA CYS A 338 71.38 8.14 11.27
C CYS A 338 71.63 9.50 11.94
N ARG A 339 72.17 9.60 13.15
CA ARG A 339 72.53 8.72 14.28
C ARG A 339 73.50 9.62 15.07
N THR A 340 73.25 9.91 16.36
CA THR A 340 74.24 9.90 17.46
C THR A 340 73.71 10.67 18.68
N THR A 341 73.70 9.99 19.81
CA THR A 341 73.70 10.51 21.19
C THR A 341 75.03 11.24 21.49
N PRO A 342 75.09 12.10 22.52
CA PRO A 342 75.56 11.60 23.81
C PRO A 342 74.81 12.12 25.05
N THR A 343 75.02 11.33 26.10
CA THR A 343 74.62 11.36 27.51
C THR A 343 75.19 12.53 28.32
N LEU A 344 74.44 12.96 29.35
CA LEU A 344 74.87 13.46 30.68
C LEU A 344 73.59 13.90 31.41
N GLY A 345 73.27 13.61 32.67
CA GLY A 345 73.93 12.91 33.76
C GLY A 345 73.18 13.27 35.06
N THR A 346 72.81 12.26 35.84
CA THR A 346 72.69 12.20 37.31
C THR A 346 71.95 13.32 38.07
N ALA A 347 70.81 12.97 38.68
CA ALA A 347 70.72 12.51 40.08
C ALA A 347 69.44 11.69 40.26
#